data_AF-S1N4Q7-F1
#
_entry.id   AF-S1N4Q7-F1
#
_cell.length_a   1.000
_cell.length_b   1.000
_cell.length_c   1.000
_cell.angle_alpha   90.00
_cell.angle_beta   90.00
_cell.angle_gamma   90.00
#
_symmetry.space_group_name_H-M   'P 1'
#
loop_
_entity.id
_entity.type
_entity.pdbx_description
1 polymer ?
#
loop_
_entity_poly.entity_id
_entity_poly.type
_entity_poly.pdbx_seq_one_letter_code
_entity_poly.pdbx_strand_id
1 'polypeptide(L)'
;MIGDKAFEFYNDRDVNKFVQIPWEEVECVVATVVFKGKWIPRFAIQTKKNGTYQFAAKNPKQLLRAMQAYVNPKKMVRALSFFQMITRGIKGTLNKKK
;
A
#
# COMPACT_ATOMS: atom_id res chain seq x y z
N MET A 1 -3.99 0.82 13.18
CA MET A 1 -3.41 1.80 14.13
C MET A 1 -1.90 1.85 13.93
N ILE A 2 -1.28 2.97 14.31
CA ILE A 2 0.16 3.17 14.25
C ILE A 2 0.65 3.10 15.69
N GLY A 3 1.30 1.99 16.05
CA GLY A 3 1.95 1.84 17.34
C GLY A 3 3.41 2.28 17.27
N ASP A 4 4.04 2.45 18.42
CA ASP A 4 5.43 2.92 18.50
C ASP A 4 6.43 1.88 17.98
N LYS A 5 6.08 0.59 18.07
CA LYS A 5 6.95 -0.54 17.69
C LYS A 5 6.46 -1.30 16.45
N ALA A 6 5.18 -1.22 16.14
CA ALA A 6 4.57 -1.99 15.06
C ALA A 6 3.41 -1.22 14.40
N PHE A 7 3.16 -1.58 13.14
CA PHE A 7 1.86 -1.36 12.53
C PHE A 7 0.87 -2.38 13.09
N GLU A 8 -0.30 -1.92 13.52
CA GLU A 8 -1.29 -2.79 14.15
C GLU A 8 -2.62 -2.71 13.40
N PHE A 9 -3.27 -3.85 13.23
CA PHE A 9 -4.60 -3.94 12.66
C PHE A 9 -5.45 -4.86 13.54
N TYR A 10 -6.62 -4.38 13.94
CA TYR A 10 -7.59 -5.13 14.74
C TYR A 10 -8.87 -5.28 13.94
N ASN A 11 -9.47 -6.47 13.96
CA ASN A 11 -10.76 -6.68 13.34
C ASN A 11 -11.88 -6.07 14.20
N ASP A 12 -12.74 -5.26 13.57
CA ASP A 12 -13.84 -4.58 14.25
C ASP A 12 -14.85 -5.53 14.92
N ARG A 13 -14.96 -6.78 14.44
CA ARG A 13 -15.90 -7.79 14.97
C ARG A 13 -15.29 -8.66 16.07
N ASP A 14 -13.98 -8.86 16.03
CA ASP A 14 -13.27 -9.76 16.95
C ASP A 14 -11.85 -9.25 17.18
N VAL A 15 -11.63 -8.65 18.35
CA VAL A 15 -10.34 -8.05 18.71
C VAL A 15 -9.21 -9.07 18.83
N ASN A 16 -9.51 -10.36 19.01
CA ASN A 16 -8.51 -11.42 19.04
C ASN A 16 -7.95 -11.72 17.64
N LYS A 17 -8.64 -11.28 16.58
CA LYS A 17 -8.16 -11.35 15.20
C LYS A 17 -7.45 -10.05 14.87
N PHE A 18 -6.16 -10.04 15.16
CA PHE A 18 -5.29 -8.90 14.91
C PHE A 18 -4.07 -9.29 14.09
N VAL A 19 -3.47 -8.28 13.47
CA VAL A 19 -2.19 -8.38 12.77
C VAL A 19 -1.28 -7.30 13.35
N GLN A 20 -0.10 -7.70 13.77
CA GLN A 20 0.97 -6.79 14.19
C GLN A 20 2.18 -7.02 13.29
N ILE A 21 2.67 -5.94 12.68
CA ILE A 21 3.85 -5.96 11.82
C ILE A 21 4.89 -5.03 12.45
N PRO A 22 5.94 -5.56 13.08
CA PRO A 22 7.01 -4.74 13.64
C PRO A 22 7.61 -3.83 12.57
N TRP A 23 7.93 -2.58 12.92
CA TRP A 23 8.52 -1.62 11.97
C TRP A 23 9.83 -2.13 11.37
N GLU A 24 10.59 -2.90 12.14
CA GLU A 24 11.84 -3.55 11.72
C GLU A 24 11.63 -4.60 10.62
N GLU A 25 10.44 -5.21 10.55
CA GLU A 25 10.10 -6.21 9.55
C GLU A 25 9.61 -5.57 8.25
N VAL A 26 9.23 -4.29 8.27
CA VAL A 26 8.75 -3.56 7.10
C VAL A 26 9.89 -3.32 6.12
N GLU A 27 9.82 -3.98 4.97
CA GLU A 27 10.75 -3.77 3.86
C GLU A 27 10.35 -2.54 3.05
N CYS A 28 9.10 -2.48 2.61
CA CYS A 28 8.55 -1.34 1.90
C CYS A 28 7.03 -1.19 2.09
N VAL A 29 6.51 0.00 1.81
CA VAL A 29 5.08 0.30 1.83
C VAL A 29 4.66 0.73 0.43
N VAL A 30 3.72 0.01 -0.16
CA VAL A 30 3.26 0.23 -1.54
C VAL A 30 1.85 0.81 -1.52
N ALA A 31 1.69 2.06 -1.92
CA ALA A 31 0.36 2.70 -1.97
C ALA A 31 -0.20 2.73 -3.39
N THR A 32 -1.43 2.25 -3.57
CA THR A 32 -2.15 2.45 -4.85
C THR A 32 -2.74 3.84 -4.88
N VAL A 33 -2.30 4.67 -5.81
CA VAL A 33 -2.75 6.06 -5.92
C VAL A 33 -3.55 6.24 -7.20
N VAL A 34 -4.78 6.70 -7.06
CA VAL A 34 -5.71 6.96 -8.17
C VAL A 34 -6.20 8.42 -8.13
N PHE A 35 -6.88 8.87 -9.19
CA PHE A 35 -7.34 10.26 -9.34
C PHE A 35 -6.20 11.29 -9.17
N LYS A 36 -5.09 11.12 -9.89
CA LYS A 36 -3.95 12.05 -9.88
C LYS A 36 -3.37 12.35 -8.48
N GLY A 37 -3.42 11.41 -7.53
CA GLY A 37 -2.92 11.66 -6.18
C GLY A 37 -3.98 11.90 -5.12
N LYS A 38 -5.25 12.02 -5.51
CA LYS A 38 -6.32 12.42 -4.59
C LYS A 38 -6.85 11.28 -3.73
N TRP A 39 -6.81 10.04 -4.22
CA TRP A 39 -7.43 8.92 -3.51
C TRP A 39 -6.52 7.68 -3.46
N ILE A 40 -6.54 7.00 -2.32
CA ILE A 40 -5.74 5.81 -2.02
C ILE A 40 -6.68 4.72 -1.52
N PRO A 41 -7.22 3.86 -2.40
CA PRO A 41 -8.17 2.82 -2.00
C PRO A 41 -7.53 1.77 -1.09
N ARG A 42 -6.25 1.47 -1.31
CA ARG A 42 -5.50 0.43 -0.61
C ARG A 42 -4.01 0.71 -0.63
N PHE A 43 -3.35 0.20 0.38
CA PHE A 43 -1.90 0.15 0.48
C PHE A 43 -1.48 -1.25 0.93
N ALA A 44 -0.24 -1.60 0.63
CA ALA A 44 0.34 -2.87 1.01
C ALA A 44 1.60 -2.63 1.84
N ILE A 45 1.80 -3.46 2.84
CA ILE A 45 3.03 -3.50 3.63
C ILE A 45 3.76 -4.77 3.21
N GLN A 46 4.91 -4.60 2.56
CA GLN A 46 5.81 -5.70 2.24
C GLN A 46 6.72 -5.93 3.44
N THR A 47 6.70 -7.15 3.95
CA THR A 47 7.59 -7.60 5.02
C THR A 47 8.80 -8.29 4.41
N LYS A 48 9.91 -8.30 5.14
CA LYS A 48 11.16 -8.94 4.70
C LYS A 48 11.03 -10.46 4.52
N LYS A 49 10.12 -11.11 5.26
CA LYS A 49 10.03 -12.59 5.32
C LYS A 49 8.62 -13.12 5.09
N ASN A 50 7.60 -12.42 5.60
CA ASN A 50 6.23 -12.92 5.66
C ASN A 50 5.34 -12.47 4.48
N GLY A 51 5.97 -12.03 3.39
CA GLY A 51 5.28 -11.62 2.17
C GLY A 51 4.65 -10.22 2.28
N THR A 52 3.56 -10.02 1.52
CA THR A 52 2.92 -8.71 1.35
C THR A 52 1.50 -8.72 1.88
N TYR A 53 1.20 -7.82 2.82
CA TYR A 53 -0.13 -7.66 3.40
C TYR A 53 -0.82 -6.45 2.80
N GLN A 54 -2.08 -6.60 2.38
CA GLN A 54 -2.88 -5.52 1.81
C GLN A 54 -3.91 -5.00 2.83
N PHE A 55 -3.95 -3.69 3.00
CA PHE A 55 -4.84 -3.02 3.94
C PHE A 55 -5.61 -1.87 3.27
N ALA A 56 -6.79 -1.61 3.81
CA ALA A 56 -7.58 -0.42 3.52
C ALA A 56 -7.80 0.36 4.82
N ALA A 57 -7.81 1.67 4.74
CA ALA A 57 -8.04 2.56 5.88
C ALA A 57 -9.02 3.65 5.49
N LYS A 58 -9.80 4.14 6.45
CA LYS A 58 -10.71 5.28 6.25
C LYS A 58 -9.95 6.54 5.83
N ASN A 59 -8.81 6.81 6.49
CA ASN A 59 -7.95 7.99 6.25
C ASN A 59 -6.52 7.58 5.84
N PRO A 60 -6.31 7.04 4.63
CA PRO A 60 -5.04 6.45 4.21
C PRO A 60 -3.93 7.50 4.08
N LYS A 61 -4.25 8.74 3.68
CA LYS A 61 -3.27 9.82 3.52
C LYS A 61 -2.62 10.21 4.87
N GLN A 62 -3.42 10.30 5.92
CA GLN A 62 -2.93 10.61 7.27
C GLN A 62 -2.15 9.44 7.84
N LEU A 63 -2.66 8.22 7.67
CA LEU A 63 -2.00 7.00 8.12
C LEU A 63 -0.62 6.82 7.48
N LEU A 64 -0.51 6.96 6.15
CA LEU A 64 0.77 6.86 5.45
C LEU A 64 1.74 7.98 5.83
N ARG A 65 1.24 9.18 6.14
CA ARG A 65 2.09 10.26 6.69
C ARG A 65 2.63 9.90 8.07
N ALA A 66 1.80 9.35 8.96
CA ALA A 66 2.25 8.91 10.27
C ALA A 66 3.30 7.78 10.17
N MET A 67 3.16 6.88 9.20
CA MET A 67 4.16 5.83 8.94
C MET A 67 5.53 6.37 8.54
N GLN A 68 5.65 7.60 8.03
CA GLN A 68 6.94 8.19 7.65
C GLN A 68 7.88 8.43 8.84
N ALA A 69 7.33 8.48 10.07
CA ALA A 69 8.15 8.54 11.27
C ALA A 69 8.94 7.24 11.52
N TYR A 70 8.43 6.10 11.04
CA TYR A 70 8.98 4.76 11.29
C TYR A 70 9.62 4.14 10.04
N VAL A 71 9.10 4.47 8.86
CA VAL A 71 9.55 3.92 7.58
C VAL A 71 10.16 5.03 6.74
N ASN A 72 11.38 4.81 6.26
CA ASN A 72 12.07 5.76 5.41
C ASN A 72 11.20 6.11 4.18
N PRO A 73 10.99 7.40 3.84
CA PRO A 73 10.20 7.80 2.68
C PRO A 73 10.62 7.15 1.36
N LYS A 74 11.91 6.80 1.19
CA LYS A 74 12.41 6.09 0.01
C LYS A 74 11.81 4.69 -0.16
N LYS A 75 11.37 4.07 0.94
CA LYS A 75 10.71 2.77 0.98
C LYS A 75 9.19 2.87 0.88
N MET A 76 8.63 4.08 0.80
CA MET A 76 7.20 4.30 0.58
C MET A 76 6.96 4.57 -0.92
N VAL A 77 6.67 3.50 -1.66
CA VAL A 77 6.56 3.53 -3.11
C VAL A 77 5.11 3.61 -3.57
N ARG A 78 4.90 4.24 -4.72
CA ARG A 78 3.59 4.22 -5.39
C ARG A 78 3.51 2.96 -6.24
N ALA A 79 2.42 2.20 -6.09
CA ALA A 79 2.12 1.11 -6.99
C ALA A 79 2.07 1.63 -8.43
N LEU A 80 2.52 0.83 -9.39
CA LEU A 80 2.37 1.15 -10.80
C LEU A 80 0.90 1.47 -11.10
N SER A 81 0.68 2.58 -11.80
CA SER A 81 -0.68 3.05 -12.07
C SER A 81 -1.42 1.97 -12.86
N PHE A 82 -2.54 1.47 -12.34
CA PHE A 82 -3.43 0.54 -13.03
C PHE A 82 -3.76 1.03 -14.46
N PHE A 83 -3.83 2.35 -14.68
CA PHE A 83 -4.02 2.96 -16.01
C PHE A 83 -2.82 2.80 -16.95
N GLN A 84 -1.58 2.77 -16.46
CA GLN A 84 -0.39 2.50 -17.29
C GLN A 84 -0.42 1.06 -17.82
N MET A 85 -0.95 0.10 -17.05
CA MET A 85 -1.11 -1.29 -17.53
C MET A 85 -2.24 -1.42 -18.55
N ILE A 86 -3.40 -0.79 -18.32
CA ILE A 86 -4.53 -0.83 -19.26
C ILE A 86 -4.18 -0.16 -20.59
N THR A 87 -3.54 1.02 -20.55
CA THR A 87 -3.13 1.74 -21.78
C THR A 87 -2.07 0.99 -22.59
N ARG A 88 -1.18 0.22 -21.93
CA ARG A 88 -0.24 -0.68 -22.63
C ARG A 88 -0.95 -1.83 -23.34
N GLY A 89 -1.99 -2.41 -22.74
CA GLY A 89 -2.81 -3.46 -23.37
C GLY A 89 -3.59 -2.96 -24.60
N ILE A 90 -4.12 -1.73 -24.56
CA ILE A 90 -4.89 -1.14 -25.66
C ILE A 90 -3.98 -0.65 -26.81
N LYS A 91 -2.78 -0.14 -26.52
CA LYS A 91 -1.84 0.28 -27.58
C LYS A 91 -1.26 -0.89 -28.37
N GLY A 92 -1.14 -2.07 -27.76
CA GLY A 92 -0.65 -3.28 -28.44
C GLY A 92 -1.60 -3.82 -29.52
N THR A 93 -2.90 -3.59 -29.39
CA THR A 93 -3.93 -4.05 -30.35
C THR A 93 -4.17 -3.06 -31.49
N LEU A 94 -3.90 -1.76 -31.30
CA LEU A 94 -4.07 -0.74 -32.34
C LEU A 94 -2.94 -0.72 -33.38
N ASN A 95 -1.73 -1.19 -33.03
CA ASN A 95 -0.58 -1.24 -33.96
C ASN A 95 -0.52 -2.51 -34.83
N LYS A 96 -1.52 -3.40 -34.76
CA LYS A 96 -1.57 -4.65 -35.56
C LYS A 96 -2.39 -4.52 -36.85
N LYS A 97 -2.81 -3.31 -37.23
CA LYS A 97 -3.39 -2.99 -38.53
C LYS A 97 -2.46 -2.06 -39.30
N LYS A 98 -1.44 -2.63 -39.91
CA LYS A 98 -0.82 -2.09 -41.12
C LYS A 98 -0.40 -3.24 -42.01
#